data_AF-A0A848GUL2-F1
#
_entry.id   AF-A0A848GUL2-F1
#
_cell.length_a   1.000
_cell.length_b   1.000
_cell.length_c   1.000
_cell.angle_alpha   90.00
_cell.angle_beta   90.00
_cell.angle_gamma   90.00
#
_symmetry.space_group_name_H-M   'P 1'
#
loop_
_entity.id
_entity.type
_entity.pdbx_description
1 polymer ?
#
loop_
_entity_poly.entity_id
_entity_poly.type
_entity_poly.pdbx_seq_one_letter_code
_entity_poly.pdbx_strand_id
1 'polypeptide(L)'
;MQIELSKEKLNSLCTKAKESLSACISDKENEFLREELGVPWTSVLVMDSGVKIAFSGMITETYTVEVYLKLYVAGEQIGEYTYYEDEKGVPQDDSFVLY
;
A
#
# COMPACT_ATOMS: atom_id res chain seq x y z
N MET A 1 -2.27 -10.16 -24.45
CA MET A 1 -3.00 -9.42 -23.41
C MET A 1 -2.33 -8.07 -23.23
N GLN A 2 -3.12 -7.01 -23.14
CA GLN A 2 -2.66 -5.65 -22.90
C GLN A 2 -3.38 -5.15 -21.65
N ILE A 3 -2.62 -4.65 -20.67
CA ILE A 3 -3.19 -4.01 -19.48
C ILE A 3 -2.98 -2.51 -19.65
N GLU A 4 -4.08 -1.76 -19.61
CA GLU A 4 -4.08 -0.31 -19.71
C GLU A 4 -4.30 0.31 -18.33
N LEU A 5 -3.32 1.12 -17.91
CA LEU A 5 -3.38 1.90 -16.68
C LEU A 5 -3.43 3.38 -17.06
N SER A 6 -4.64 3.95 -16.99
CA SER A 6 -4.80 5.39 -17.13
C SER A 6 -4.23 6.11 -15.91
N LYS A 7 -3.88 7.39 -16.09
CA LYS A 7 -3.43 8.25 -14.98
C LYS A 7 -4.45 8.32 -13.85
N GLU A 8 -5.74 8.36 -14.19
CA GLU A 8 -6.84 8.37 -13.22
C GLU A 8 -6.89 7.07 -12.42
N LYS A 9 -6.69 5.93 -13.08
CA LYS A 9 -6.66 4.63 -12.41
C LYS A 9 -5.42 4.48 -11.52
N LEU A 10 -4.26 4.94 -11.96
CA LEU A 10 -3.06 5.00 -11.13
C LEU A 10 -3.26 5.89 -9.88
N ASN A 11 -3.85 7.07 -10.05
CA ASN A 11 -4.18 7.93 -8.92
C ASN A 11 -5.14 7.26 -7.96
N SER A 12 -6.18 6.59 -8.49
CA SER A 12 -7.14 5.85 -7.67
C SER A 12 -6.48 4.72 -6.88
N LEU A 13 -5.54 4.00 -7.48
CA LEU A 13 -4.78 2.94 -6.79
C LEU A 13 -3.98 3.50 -5.61
N CYS A 14 -3.23 4.59 -5.83
CA CYS A 14 -2.46 5.23 -4.77
C CYS A 14 -3.35 5.80 -3.66
N THR A 15 -4.50 6.37 -4.01
CA THR A 15 -5.49 6.85 -3.02
C THR A 15 -6.02 5.70 -2.18
N LYS A 16 -6.46 4.61 -2.79
CA LYS A 16 -6.93 3.42 -2.07
C LYS A 16 -5.87 2.87 -1.12
N ALA A 17 -4.61 2.77 -1.56
CA ALA A 17 -3.52 2.29 -0.72
C ALA A 17 -3.31 3.18 0.51
N LYS A 18 -3.39 4.52 0.36
CA LYS A 18 -3.29 5.46 1.48
C LYS A 18 -4.48 5.39 2.43
N GLU A 19 -5.68 5.21 1.90
CA GLU A 19 -6.89 5.01 2.71
C GLU A 19 -6.80 3.71 3.51
N SER A 20 -6.36 2.63 2.86
CA SER A 20 -6.13 1.32 3.49
C SER A 20 -5.08 1.40 4.59
N LEU A 21 -3.95 2.07 4.34
CA LEU A 21 -2.93 2.34 5.36
C LEU A 21 -3.49 3.15 6.53
N SER A 22 -4.27 4.20 6.27
CA SER A 22 -4.87 5.01 7.32
C SER A 22 -5.86 4.21 8.16
N ALA A 23 -6.61 3.28 7.54
CA ALA A 23 -7.51 2.36 8.23
C ALA A 23 -6.71 1.36 9.07
N CYS A 24 -5.69 0.73 8.49
CA CYS A 24 -4.78 -0.21 9.17
C CYS A 24 -4.16 0.41 10.42
N ILE A 25 -3.61 1.63 10.33
CA ILE A 25 -3.03 2.35 11.48
C ILE A 25 -4.12 2.78 12.48
N SER A 26 -5.36 2.94 12.07
CA SER A 26 -6.47 3.35 12.96
C SER A 26 -7.24 2.19 13.57
N ASP A 27 -6.97 0.97 13.12
CA ASP A 27 -7.57 -0.21 13.69
C ASP A 27 -7.07 -0.42 15.12
N LYS A 28 -8.00 -0.79 16.00
CA LYS A 28 -7.71 -1.08 17.40
C LYS A 28 -6.85 -2.34 17.54
N GLU A 29 -7.02 -3.31 16.65
CA GLU A 29 -6.20 -4.53 16.65
C GLU A 29 -4.73 -4.23 16.32
N ASN A 30 -4.48 -3.10 15.66
CA ASN A 30 -3.15 -2.63 15.24
C ASN A 30 -2.59 -1.50 16.11
N GLU A 31 -3.13 -1.29 17.31
CA GLU A 31 -2.67 -0.23 18.22
C GLU A 31 -1.17 -0.34 18.53
N PHE A 32 -0.64 -1.57 18.58
CA PHE A 32 0.79 -1.84 18.77
C PHE A 32 1.69 -1.19 17.71
N LEU A 33 1.23 -1.04 16.45
CA LEU A 33 2.00 -0.38 15.40
C LEU A 33 2.28 1.08 15.73
N ARG A 34 1.33 1.76 16.39
CA ARG A 34 1.50 3.15 16.84
C ARG A 34 2.50 3.26 17.97
N GLU A 35 2.55 2.25 18.83
CA GLU A 35 3.54 2.18 19.91
C GLU A 35 4.94 1.93 19.34
N GLU A 36 5.07 0.99 18.41
CA GLU A 36 6.34 0.65 17.74
C GLU A 36 6.89 1.81 16.90
N LEU A 37 6.03 2.58 16.24
CA LEU A 37 6.38 3.80 15.52
C LEU A 37 7.16 4.80 16.41
N GLY A 38 6.87 4.83 17.72
CA GLY A 38 7.54 5.72 18.68
C GLY A 38 7.29 7.22 18.46
N VAL A 39 6.53 7.60 17.43
CA VAL A 39 6.22 8.96 17.03
C VAL A 39 4.74 9.10 16.65
N PRO A 40 4.15 10.30 16.75
CA PRO A 40 2.79 10.50 16.29
C PRO A 40 2.66 10.21 14.78
N TRP A 41 1.61 9.47 14.39
CA TRP A 41 1.31 9.20 12.98
C TRP A 41 1.25 10.46 12.12
N THR A 42 0.81 11.58 12.70
CA THR A 42 0.75 12.89 12.02
C THR A 42 2.11 13.46 11.62
N SER A 43 3.20 12.92 12.15
CA SER A 43 4.57 13.29 11.77
C SER A 43 5.15 12.40 10.66
N VAL A 44 4.45 11.31 10.30
CA VAL A 44 4.87 10.38 9.25
C VAL A 44 4.46 10.93 7.88
N LEU A 45 5.45 11.06 6.99
CA LEU A 45 5.23 11.36 5.59
C LEU A 45 5.06 10.06 4.80
N VAL A 46 3.92 9.92 4.12
CA VAL A 46 3.63 8.77 3.25
C VAL A 46 3.87 9.16 1.78
N MET A 47 4.73 8.41 1.09
CA MET A 47 5.10 8.66 -0.30
C MET A 47 4.73 7.47 -1.20
N ASP A 48 4.19 7.76 -2.38
CA ASP A 48 3.96 6.74 -3.41
C ASP A 48 5.32 6.25 -3.94
N SER A 49 5.60 4.96 -3.82
CA SER A 49 6.88 4.39 -4.28
C SER A 49 6.74 3.66 -5.62
N GLY A 50 5.59 3.07 -5.91
CA GLY A 50 5.38 2.37 -7.17
C GLY A 50 4.11 1.55 -7.23
N VAL A 51 3.78 1.12 -8.44
CA VAL A 51 2.71 0.16 -8.73
C VAL A 51 3.30 -0.96 -9.56
N LYS A 52 3.02 -2.21 -9.18
CA LYS A 52 3.46 -3.41 -9.88
C LYS A 52 2.25 -4.27 -10.20
N ILE A 53 2.28 -4.88 -11.38
CA ILE A 53 1.34 -5.93 -11.76
C ILE A 53 2.09 -7.25 -11.71
N ALA A 54 1.61 -8.19 -10.90
CA ALA A 54 2.18 -9.52 -10.78
C ALA A 54 1.20 -10.58 -11.27
N PHE A 55 1.63 -11.40 -12.22
CA PHE A 55 0.83 -12.51 -12.75
C PHE A 55 1.04 -13.76 -11.90
N SER A 56 -0.06 -14.45 -11.56
CA SER A 56 -0.04 -15.67 -10.77
C SER A 56 -0.03 -16.92 -11.67
N GLY A 57 1.13 -17.54 -11.82
CA GLY A 57 1.27 -18.84 -12.49
C GLY A 57 1.26 -18.79 -14.03
N MET A 58 0.87 -19.90 -14.68
CA MET A 58 0.84 -20.01 -16.15
C MET A 58 -0.39 -19.32 -16.78
N ILE A 59 -1.35 -18.88 -15.98
CA ILE A 59 -2.59 -18.26 -16.44
C ILE A 59 -2.39 -16.75 -16.40
N THR A 60 -2.16 -16.15 -17.56
CA THR A 60 -1.93 -14.70 -17.66
C THR A 60 -3.21 -13.88 -17.43
N GLU A 61 -4.38 -14.51 -17.30
CA GLU A 61 -5.67 -13.82 -17.15
C GLU A 61 -5.92 -13.28 -15.73
N THR A 62 -5.21 -13.78 -14.72
CA THR A 62 -5.30 -13.32 -13.33
C THR A 62 -4.02 -12.62 -12.92
N TYR A 63 -4.16 -11.46 -12.29
CA TYR A 63 -3.03 -10.70 -11.77
C TYR A 63 -3.38 -9.96 -10.49
N THR A 64 -2.36 -9.72 -9.69
CA THR A 64 -2.43 -8.87 -8.51
C THR A 64 -1.81 -7.52 -8.85
N VAL A 65 -2.48 -6.46 -8.42
CA VAL A 65 -1.92 -5.10 -8.41
C VAL A 65 -1.36 -4.86 -7.01
N GLU A 66 -0.06 -4.60 -6.97
CA GLU A 66 0.68 -4.27 -5.75
C GLU A 66 1.00 -2.78 -5.76
N VAL A 67 0.52 -2.03 -4.76
CA VAL A 67 0.78 -0.59 -4.61
C VAL A 67 1.69 -0.38 -3.41
N TYR A 68 2.86 0.18 -3.64
CA TYR A 68 3.89 0.37 -2.62
C TYR A 68 3.91 1.81 -2.13
N LEU A 69 3.81 1.98 -0.82
CA LEU A 69 3.98 3.23 -0.11
C LEU A 69 5.22 3.14 0.79
N LYS A 70 5.95 4.24 0.89
CA LYS A 70 7.07 4.38 1.83
C LYS A 70 6.73 5.39 2.90
N LEU A 71 7.17 5.09 4.11
CA LEU A 71 6.93 5.90 5.29
C LEU A 71 8.23 6.56 5.74
N TYR A 72 8.19 7.88 5.96
CA TYR A 72 9.34 8.68 6.34
C TYR A 72 9.07 9.52 7.58
N VAL A 73 10.08 9.68 8.43
CA VAL A 73 10.08 10.61 9.56
C VAL A 73 11.40 11.37 9.57
N ALA A 74 11.34 12.70 9.62
CA ALA A 74 12.52 13.57 9.60
C ALA A 74 13.52 13.30 8.44
N GLY A 75 13.03 12.76 7.31
CA GLY A 75 13.84 12.42 6.13
C GLY A 75 14.37 10.98 6.10
N GLU A 76 14.22 10.22 7.17
CA GLU A 76 14.62 8.81 7.26
C GLU A 76 13.44 7.90 6.93
N GLN A 77 13.67 6.83 6.16
CA GLN A 77 12.65 5.82 5.89
C GLN A 77 12.48 4.92 7.11
N ILE A 78 11.26 4.86 7.65
CA ILE A 78 10.94 4.10 8.87
C ILE A 78 10.15 2.82 8.57
N GLY A 79 9.67 2.65 7.34
CA GLY A 79 8.91 1.49 6.95
C GLY A 79 8.31 1.58 5.57
N GLU A 80 7.52 0.57 5.24
CA GLU A 80 6.80 0.45 3.98
C GLU A 80 5.44 -0.19 4.20
N TYR A 81 4.50 0.16 3.33
CA TYR A 81 3.19 -0.44 3.27
C TYR A 81 2.90 -0.88 1.83
N THR A 82 2.43 -2.10 1.68
CA THR A 82 2.00 -2.64 0.39
C THR A 82 0.53 -2.99 0.44
N TYR A 83 -0.22 -2.44 -0.50
CA TYR A 83 -1.63 -2.75 -0.71
C TYR A 83 -1.79 -3.70 -1.90
N TYR A 84 -2.60 -4.74 -1.73
CA TYR A 84 -2.86 -5.74 -2.77
C TYR A 84 -4.33 -5.72 -3.18
N GLU A 85 -4.60 -5.57 -4.47
CA GLU A 85 -5.92 -5.80 -5.06
C GLU A 85 -5.85 -6.77 -6.25
N ASP A 86 -6.94 -7.47 -6.53
CA ASP A 86 -7.06 -8.33 -7.71
C ASP A 86 -7.34 -7.53 -8.99
N GLU A 87 -7.44 -8.22 -10.14
CA GLU A 87 -7.72 -7.58 -11.43
C GLU A 87 -9.08 -6.86 -11.51
N LYS A 88 -9.99 -7.16 -10.57
CA LYS A 88 -11.32 -6.55 -10.44
C LYS A 88 -11.32 -5.36 -9.48
N GLY A 89 -10.17 -5.05 -8.86
CA GLY A 89 -10.00 -3.96 -7.92
C GLY A 89 -10.56 -4.26 -6.53
N VAL A 90 -10.74 -5.55 -6.21
CA VAL A 90 -11.14 -6.00 -4.87
C VAL A 90 -9.88 -6.09 -4.00
N PRO A 91 -9.86 -5.42 -2.82
CA PRO A 91 -8.78 -5.57 -1.86
C PRO A 91 -8.62 -7.05 -1.48
N GLN A 92 -7.41 -7.57 -1.54
CA GLN A 92 -7.09 -8.94 -1.17
C GLN A 92 -6.33 -9.01 0.14
N ASP A 93 -5.35 -8.12 0.32
CA ASP A 93 -4.50 -8.11 1.50
C ASP A 93 -3.76 -6.76 1.62
N ASP A 94 -3.07 -6.59 2.74
CA ASP A 94 -2.04 -5.58 2.89
C ASP A 94 -0.84 -6.08 3.71
N SER A 95 0.25 -5.35 3.64
CA SER A 95 1.46 -5.64 4.42
C SER A 95 2.05 -4.33 4.93
N PHE A 96 2.30 -4.28 6.23
CA PHE A 96 2.95 -3.15 6.89
C PHE A 96 4.22 -3.63 7.57
N VAL A 97 5.35 -3.00 7.25
CA VAL A 97 6.67 -3.35 7.78
C VAL A 97 7.36 -2.09 8.31
N LEU A 98 7.76 -2.12 9.58
CA LEU A 98 8.62 -1.10 10.20
C LEU A 98 10.06 -1.61 10.27
N TYR A 99 11.03 -0.69 10.25
CA TYR A 99 12.47 -0.99 10.32
C TYR A 99 13.11 -0.54 11.63
#